data_AF-A0A662H6Z3-F1
#
_entry.id   AF-A0A662H6Z3-F1
#
_cell.length_a   1.000
_cell.length_b   1.000
_cell.length_c   1.000
_cell.angle_alpha   90.00
_cell.angle_beta   90.00
_cell.angle_gamma   90.00
#
_symmetry.space_group_name_H-M   'P 1'
#
loop_
_entity.id
_entity.type
_entity.pdbx_description
1 polymer ?
#
loop_
_entity_poly.entity_id
_entity_poly.type
_entity_poly.pdbx_seq_one_letter_code
_entity_poly.pdbx_strand_id
1 'polypeptide(L)'
;SRGGRRRRKRRSLEEAVREDKVVIVKNARSPEGLARASGAVVIEGFENEVAVVDKEFWQTFLAAVENDKTPPSAVEEKAKDKPYYRLLNFLSRSGLAYYDESWKLIKDALEGSVIE
;
A
#
# COMPACT_ATOMS: atom_id res chain seq x y z
N SER A 1 -28.98 -34.79 1.41
CA SER A 1 -27.85 -33.95 1.88
C SER A 1 -27.53 -32.86 0.87
N ARG A 2 -27.91 -31.60 1.15
CA ARG A 2 -27.49 -30.45 0.32
C ARG A 2 -26.27 -29.82 0.97
N GLY A 3 -25.09 -30.04 0.37
CA GLY A 3 -23.84 -29.44 0.80
C GLY A 3 -23.89 -27.93 0.60
N GLY A 4 -24.17 -27.18 1.67
CA GLY A 4 -24.02 -25.74 1.69
C GLY A 4 -22.55 -25.41 1.47
N ARG A 5 -22.19 -24.95 0.26
CA ARG A 5 -20.92 -24.28 0.01
C ARG A 5 -20.82 -23.13 1.01
N ARG A 6 -20.00 -23.30 2.05
CA ARG A 6 -19.56 -22.21 2.92
C ARG A 6 -18.97 -21.12 2.02
N ARG A 7 -19.76 -20.09 1.70
CA ARG A 7 -19.22 -18.81 1.21
C ARG A 7 -18.27 -18.36 2.30
N ARG A 8 -16.95 -18.53 2.11
CA ARG A 8 -15.94 -17.80 2.88
C ARG A 8 -16.40 -16.34 2.84
N LYS A 9 -16.77 -15.77 3.99
CA LYS A 9 -17.04 -14.33 4.11
C LYS A 9 -15.86 -13.64 3.45
N ARG A 10 -16.07 -12.99 2.30
CA ARG A 10 -15.07 -12.10 1.73
C ARG A 10 -14.88 -11.02 2.79
N ARG A 11 -13.69 -11.00 3.43
CA ARG A 11 -13.30 -9.92 4.32
C ARG A 11 -13.49 -8.62 3.53
N SER A 12 -14.12 -7.61 4.14
CA SER A 12 -14.28 -6.31 3.48
C SER A 12 -12.90 -5.67 3.29
N LEU A 13 -12.76 -4.80 2.29
CA LEU A 13 -11.51 -4.08 2.07
C LEU A 13 -11.14 -3.22 3.29
N GLU A 14 -12.15 -2.64 3.94
CA GLU A 14 -12.00 -1.87 5.18
C GLU A 14 -11.40 -2.73 6.31
N GLU A 15 -11.94 -3.92 6.58
CA GLU A 15 -11.38 -4.84 7.58
C GLU A 15 -9.94 -5.23 7.22
N ALA A 16 -9.66 -5.50 5.94
CA ALA A 16 -8.32 -5.85 5.49
C ALA A 16 -7.33 -4.70 5.71
N VAL A 17 -7.68 -3.46 5.38
CA VAL A 17 -6.82 -2.30 5.61
C VAL A 17 -6.62 -2.05 7.10
N ARG A 18 -7.66 -2.20 7.93
CA ARG A 18 -7.54 -2.02 9.38
C ARG A 18 -6.57 -3.02 10.03
N GLU A 19 -6.59 -4.27 9.57
CA GLU A 19 -5.76 -5.35 10.13
C GLU A 19 -4.36 -5.38 9.51
N ASP A 20 -4.27 -5.26 8.18
CA ASP A 20 -3.01 -5.44 7.45
C ASP A 20 -2.28 -4.11 7.20
N LYS A 21 -2.90 -2.96 7.48
CA LYS A 21 -2.44 -1.56 7.29
C LYS A 21 -2.17 -1.15 5.84
N VAL A 22 -1.73 -2.09 5.00
CA VAL A 22 -1.40 -1.89 3.59
C VAL A 22 -1.91 -3.08 2.79
N VAL A 23 -2.82 -2.82 1.86
CA VAL A 23 -3.38 -3.80 0.93
C VAL A 23 -3.05 -3.39 -0.49
N ILE A 24 -2.38 -4.26 -1.24
CA ILE A 24 -2.08 -4.02 -2.66
C ILE A 24 -3.16 -4.68 -3.50
N VAL A 25 -3.86 -3.89 -4.31
CA VAL A 25 -4.92 -4.31 -5.22
C VAL A 25 -4.40 -4.21 -6.65
N LYS A 26 -4.37 -5.34 -7.35
CA LYS A 26 -4.00 -5.38 -8.78
C LYS A 26 -5.23 -5.24 -9.65
N ASN A 27 -5.11 -4.56 -10.79
CA ASN A 27 -6.21 -4.34 -11.75
C ASN A 27 -7.41 -3.62 -11.11
N ALA A 28 -7.14 -2.60 -10.29
CA ALA A 28 -8.20 -1.81 -9.67
C ALA A 28 -8.96 -1.01 -10.75
N ARG A 29 -10.28 -1.21 -10.86
CA ARG A 29 -11.11 -0.55 -11.89
C ARG A 29 -11.51 0.89 -11.53
N SER A 30 -11.47 1.26 -10.26
CA SER A 30 -11.74 2.63 -9.77
C SER A 30 -11.02 2.86 -8.44
N PRO A 31 -9.85 3.50 -8.47
CA PRO A 31 -9.11 3.90 -7.28
C PRO A 31 -9.90 4.85 -6.37
N GLU A 32 -10.64 5.82 -6.91
CA GLU A 32 -11.42 6.74 -6.08
C GLU A 32 -12.58 6.03 -5.36
N GLY A 33 -13.16 5.02 -6.00
CA GLY A 33 -14.16 4.16 -5.38
C GLY A 33 -13.60 3.38 -4.18
N LEU A 34 -12.33 2.96 -4.24
CA LEU A 34 -11.65 2.29 -3.13
C LEU A 34 -11.37 3.25 -1.97
N ALA A 35 -10.97 4.49 -2.27
CA ALA A 35 -10.72 5.52 -1.24
C ALA A 35 -12.01 5.83 -0.48
N ARG A 36 -13.10 6.11 -1.20
CA ARG A 36 -14.42 6.37 -0.60
C ARG A 36 -14.96 5.20 0.21
N ALA A 37 -14.72 3.97 -0.24
CA ALA A 37 -15.26 2.78 0.43
C ALA A 37 -14.47 2.36 1.68
N SER A 38 -13.18 2.69 1.74
CA SER A 38 -12.29 2.28 2.84
C SER A 38 -12.00 3.40 3.83
N GLY A 39 -12.19 4.67 3.44
CA GLY A 39 -11.73 5.83 4.23
C GLY A 39 -10.21 5.90 4.37
N ALA A 40 -9.47 5.15 3.56
CA ALA A 40 -8.03 4.99 3.59
C ALA A 40 -7.35 5.88 2.54
N VAL A 41 -6.03 6.02 2.62
CA VAL A 41 -5.22 6.65 1.58
C VAL A 41 -5.05 5.65 0.44
N VAL A 42 -5.33 6.08 -0.78
CA VAL A 42 -5.16 5.26 -1.98
C VAL A 42 -4.02 5.83 -2.80
N ILE A 43 -3.06 4.97 -3.18
CA ILE A 43 -1.88 5.37 -3.94
C ILE A 43 -1.86 4.58 -5.23
N GLU A 44 -1.98 5.28 -6.36
CA GLU A 44 -1.85 4.70 -7.69
C GLU A 44 -0.39 4.39 -8.00
N GLY A 45 -0.13 3.18 -8.48
CA GLY A 45 1.19 2.72 -8.89
C GLY A 45 1.23 2.33 -10.36
N PHE A 46 2.29 1.63 -10.74
CA PHE A 46 2.46 1.16 -12.11
C PHE A 46 1.49 -0.01 -12.46
N GLU A 47 1.17 -0.18 -13.75
CA GLU A 47 0.33 -1.28 -14.28
C GLU A 47 -1.07 -1.46 -13.64
N ASN A 48 -1.73 -0.38 -13.22
CA ASN A 48 -3.03 -0.42 -12.52
C ASN A 48 -2.97 -1.18 -11.18
N GLU A 49 -1.80 -1.23 -10.53
CA GLU A 49 -1.67 -1.59 -9.13
C GLU A 49 -2.00 -0.38 -8.25
N VAL A 50 -2.70 -0.62 -7.15
CA VAL A 50 -3.11 0.41 -6.19
C VAL A 50 -2.77 -0.07 -4.79
N ALA A 51 -2.12 0.77 -4.00
CA ALA A 51 -1.97 0.55 -2.57
C ALA A 51 -3.10 1.24 -1.81
N VAL A 52 -3.82 0.49 -0.99
CA VAL A 52 -4.81 1.01 -0.04
C VAL A 52 -4.19 0.97 1.35
N VAL A 53 -4.01 2.15 1.95
CA VAL A 53 -3.15 2.37 3.11
C VAL A 53 -3.95 3.05 4.22
N ASP A 54 -3.91 2.45 5.41
CA ASP A 54 -4.47 3.04 6.62
C ASP A 54 -3.92 4.46 6.87
N LYS A 55 -4.80 5.43 7.16
CA LYS A 55 -4.44 6.86 7.27
C LYS A 55 -3.39 7.13 8.34
N GLU A 56 -3.54 6.54 9.52
CA GLU A 56 -2.60 6.70 10.64
C GLU A 56 -1.24 6.08 10.32
N PHE A 57 -1.27 4.90 9.70
CA PHE A 57 -0.07 4.24 9.21
C PHE A 57 0.66 5.08 8.15
N TRP A 58 -0.06 5.67 7.20
CA TRP A 58 0.52 6.52 6.16
C TRP A 58 1.30 7.71 6.75
N GLN A 59 0.72 8.42 7.72
CA GLN A 59 1.39 9.55 8.39
C GLN A 59 2.66 9.09 9.12
N THR A 60 2.59 7.94 9.80
CA THR A 60 3.76 7.35 10.48
C THR A 60 4.84 6.93 9.48
N PHE A 61 4.44 6.37 8.34
CA PHE A 61 5.33 5.96 7.26
C PHE A 61 6.09 7.16 6.70
N LEU A 62 5.39 8.26 6.37
CA LEU A 62 5.98 9.49 5.85
C LEU A 62 7.06 10.06 6.79
N ALA A 63 6.82 10.04 8.10
CA ALA A 63 7.78 10.52 9.09
C ALA A 63 9.04 9.63 9.20
N ALA A 64 8.89 8.32 8.97
CA ALA A 64 9.95 7.35 9.18
C ALA A 64 10.83 7.12 7.93
N VAL A 65 10.24 7.16 6.73
CA VAL A 65 10.88 6.67 5.49
C VAL A 65 12.14 7.41 5.10
N GLU A 66 12.19 8.74 5.25
CA GLU A 66 13.38 9.50 4.86
C GLU A 66 14.61 9.25 5.75
N ASN A 67 14.41 8.61 6.91
CA ASN A 67 15.46 8.21 7.83
C ASN A 67 15.78 6.71 7.76
N ASP A 68 15.03 5.93 6.97
CA ASP A 68 15.23 4.50 6.84
C ASP A 68 16.45 4.22 5.92
N LYS A 69 17.43 3.48 6.47
CA LYS A 69 18.66 3.08 5.79
C LYS A 69 18.66 1.61 5.34
N THR A 70 17.51 0.94 5.41
CA THR A 70 17.34 -0.46 4.99
C THR A 70 17.61 -0.53 3.49
N PRO A 71 18.58 -1.36 3.04
CA PRO A 71 18.88 -1.48 1.62
C PRO A 71 17.72 -2.13 0.85
N PRO A 72 17.57 -1.85 -0.46
CA PRO A 72 16.47 -2.40 -1.27
C PRO A 72 16.33 -3.92 -1.20
N SER A 73 17.43 -4.67 -1.20
CA SER A 73 17.41 -6.14 -1.08
C SER A 73 16.72 -6.63 0.20
N ALA A 74 16.99 -5.99 1.34
CA ALA A 74 16.37 -6.34 2.61
C ALA A 74 14.90 -5.88 2.70
N VAL A 75 14.49 -4.91 1.87
CA VAL A 75 13.08 -4.51 1.75
C VAL A 75 12.29 -5.61 1.04
N GLU A 76 12.81 -6.15 -0.07
CA GLU A 76 12.16 -7.24 -0.82
C GLU A 76 11.90 -8.46 0.06
N GLU A 77 12.89 -8.86 0.88
CA GLU A 77 12.76 -9.98 1.81
C GLU A 77 11.63 -9.76 2.82
N LYS A 78 11.50 -8.53 3.34
CA LYS A 78 10.55 -8.20 4.42
C LYS A 78 9.18 -7.73 3.93
N ALA A 79 9.01 -7.47 2.63
CA ALA A 79 7.77 -6.93 2.07
C ALA A 79 6.54 -7.83 2.29
N LYS A 80 6.75 -9.14 2.45
CA LYS A 80 5.67 -10.09 2.77
C LYS A 80 5.23 -9.98 4.23
N ASP A 81 6.16 -9.69 5.13
CA ASP A 81 5.98 -9.84 6.58
C ASP A 81 5.55 -8.55 7.29
N LYS A 82 5.85 -7.38 6.73
CA LYS A 82 5.56 -6.10 7.39
C LYS A 82 4.90 -5.08 6.46
N PRO A 83 3.88 -4.35 6.95
CA PRO A 83 3.18 -3.34 6.15
C PRO A 83 4.11 -2.23 5.66
N TYR A 84 5.09 -1.84 6.49
CA TYR A 84 6.09 -0.83 6.14
C TYR A 84 6.90 -1.20 4.90
N TYR A 85 7.52 -2.38 4.88
CA TYR A 85 8.30 -2.82 3.74
C TYR A 85 7.43 -3.16 2.53
N ARG A 86 6.18 -3.57 2.76
CA ARG A 86 5.20 -3.77 1.68
C ARG A 86 4.92 -2.47 0.92
N LEU A 87 4.66 -1.39 1.66
CA LEU A 87 4.40 -0.08 1.08
C LEU A 87 5.66 0.48 0.42
N LEU A 88 6.81 0.39 1.09
CA LEU A 88 8.07 0.87 0.56
C LEU A 88 8.46 0.17 -0.76
N ASN A 89 8.30 -1.16 -0.81
CA ASN A 89 8.50 -1.95 -2.03
C ASN A 89 7.54 -1.53 -3.16
N PHE A 90 6.27 -1.30 -2.83
CA PHE A 90 5.28 -0.82 -3.79
C PHE A 90 5.66 0.55 -4.38
N LEU A 91 6.01 1.52 -3.53
CA LEU A 91 6.40 2.86 -3.96
C LEU A 91 7.67 2.84 -4.80
N SER A 92 8.67 2.06 -4.40
CA SER A 92 9.92 1.91 -5.15
C SER A 92 9.68 1.34 -6.54
N ARG A 93 8.92 0.24 -6.65
CA ARG A 93 8.59 -0.39 -7.93
C ARG A 93 7.72 0.50 -8.83
N SER A 94 6.94 1.39 -8.23
CA SER A 94 6.07 2.33 -8.94
C SER A 94 6.78 3.63 -9.33
N GLY A 95 8.07 3.78 -9.02
CA GLY A 95 8.80 5.03 -9.31
C GLY A 95 8.36 6.21 -8.45
N LEU A 96 7.77 5.96 -7.29
CA LEU A 96 7.32 6.96 -6.31
C LEU A 96 8.33 7.16 -5.17
N ALA A 97 9.31 6.26 -5.07
CA ALA A 97 10.41 6.36 -4.14
C ALA A 97 11.69 5.82 -4.77
N TYR A 98 12.83 6.36 -4.36
CA TYR A 98 14.16 5.85 -4.72
C TYR A 98 15.05 5.75 -3.48
N TYR A 99 16.18 5.05 -3.61
CA TYR A 99 17.14 4.86 -2.54
C TYR A 99 18.47 5.49 -2.89
N ASP A 100 18.95 6.39 -2.03
CA ASP A 100 20.25 7.05 -2.11
C ASP A 100 20.78 7.27 -0.69
N GLU A 101 21.47 6.25 -0.15
CA GLU A 101 21.88 6.07 1.26
C GLU A 101 20.73 5.98 2.30
N SER A 102 19.59 6.55 1.95
CA SER A 102 18.31 6.51 2.65
C SER A 102 17.20 6.49 1.61
N TRP A 103 16.01 6.08 2.02
CA TRP A 103 14.85 6.18 1.14
C TRP A 103 14.42 7.63 0.94
N LYS A 104 14.06 7.97 -0.29
CA LYS A 104 13.56 9.29 -0.69
C LYS A 104 12.23 9.15 -1.41
N LEU A 105 11.26 9.92 -0.98
CA LEU A 105 9.96 10.00 -1.63
C LEU A 105 9.99 11.04 -2.75
N ILE A 106 9.43 10.70 -3.91
CA ILE A 106 9.34 11.61 -5.05
C ILE A 106 8.03 12.38 -4.91
N LYS A 107 8.10 13.56 -4.27
CA LYS A 107 6.92 14.35 -3.87
C LYS A 107 5.99 14.66 -5.03
N ASP A 108 6.53 15.19 -6.14
CA ASP A 108 5.74 15.55 -7.32
C ASP A 108 4.97 14.35 -7.90
N ALA A 109 5.59 13.16 -7.87
CA ALA A 109 4.95 11.93 -8.34
C ALA A 109 3.86 11.47 -7.36
N LEU A 110 4.11 11.57 -6.05
CA LEU A 110 3.13 11.23 -5.01
C LEU A 110 1.91 12.15 -5.04
N GLU A 111 2.08 13.46 -5.21
CA GLU A 111 0.95 14.41 -5.27
C GLU A 111 -0.02 14.09 -6.42
N GLY A 112 0.50 13.56 -7.54
CA GLY A 112 -0.32 13.11 -8.66
C GLY A 112 -0.94 11.71 -8.51
N SER A 113 -0.49 10.93 -7.52
CA SER A 113 -0.87 9.51 -7.36
C SER A 113 -1.66 9.21 -6.08
N VAL A 114 -1.70 10.13 -5.12
CA VAL A 114 -2.39 9.96 -3.84
C VAL A 114 -3.83 10.48 -3.93
N ILE A 115 -4.77 9.66 -3.46
CA ILE A 115 -6.22 9.94 -3.39
C ILE A 115 -6.67 9.72 -1.94
N GLU A 116 -7.29 10.72 -1.32
CA GLU A 116 -7.67 10.75 0.11
C GLU A 116 -9.18 10.67 0.42
#